data_AF-A0AAV2G7I5-F1
#
_entry.id   AF-A0AAV2G7I5-F1
#
_cell.length_a   1.000
_cell.length_b   1.000
_cell.length_c   1.000
_cell.angle_alpha   90.00
_cell.angle_beta   90.00
_cell.angle_gamma   90.00
#
_symmetry.space_group_name_H-M   'P 1'
#
loop_
_entity.id
_entity.type
_entity.pdbx_description
1 polymer ?
#
loop_
_entity_poly.entity_id
_entity_poly.type
_entity_poly.pdbx_seq_one_letter_code
_entity_poly.pdbx_strand_id
1 'polypeptide(L)'
;MAPLQSERKLATTGSVKAAITMTGKIWARASEKTHLSPGENVWVDVNILMTHDVCGPDSIGIFKKEFGQNAKVCVVSAFNLM
;
A
#
# COMPACT_ATOMS: atom_id res chain seq x y z
N MET A 1 21.23 16.67 -2.30
CA MET A 1 21.02 16.42 -0.87
C MET A 1 19.52 16.55 -0.60
N ALA A 2 18.85 15.47 -0.20
CA ALA A 2 17.43 15.54 0.15
C ALA A 2 17.27 16.36 1.47
N PRO A 3 16.26 17.22 1.59
CA PRO A 3 16.04 17.95 2.84
C PRO A 3 15.70 16.97 3.96
N LEU A 4 16.40 17.06 5.09
CA LEU A 4 15.99 16.40 6.32
C LEU A 4 14.68 17.04 6.78
N GLN A 5 13.55 16.39 6.49
CA GLN A 5 12.25 16.87 6.94
C GLN A 5 12.21 16.83 8.47
N SER A 6 11.99 17.99 9.07
CA SER A 6 11.75 18.14 10.51
C SER A 6 10.51 17.33 10.91
N GLU A 7 10.68 16.46 11.89
CA GLU A 7 9.64 15.55 12.36
C GLU A 7 8.45 16.35 12.92
N ARG A 8 7.32 16.31 12.20
CA ARG A 8 6.12 17.06 12.59
C ARG A 8 5.47 16.36 13.79
N LYS A 9 5.54 16.98 14.98
CA LYS A 9 4.84 16.46 16.17
C LYS A 9 3.34 16.37 15.93
N LEU A 10 2.76 15.18 16.16
CA LEU A 10 1.32 14.96 16.03
C LEU A 10 0.53 15.78 17.07
N ALA A 11 -0.59 16.36 16.65
CA ALA A 11 -1.49 17.08 17.54
C ALA A 11 -2.30 16.08 18.39
N THR A 12 -2.17 16.17 19.71
CA THR A 12 -2.89 15.31 20.66
C THR A 12 -4.23 15.96 21.02
N THR A 13 -5.33 15.44 20.48
CA THR A 13 -6.69 15.82 20.89
C THR A 13 -7.30 14.62 21.63
N GLY A 14 -7.37 14.71 22.96
CA GLY A 14 -7.94 13.66 23.83
C GLY A 14 -7.00 12.49 24.15
N SER A 15 -7.33 11.75 25.21
CA SER A 15 -6.55 10.63 25.77
C SER A 15 -6.49 9.44 24.80
N VAL A 16 -5.55 9.48 23.86
CA VAL A 16 -5.18 8.36 22.99
C VAL A 16 -3.81 7.86 23.45
N LYS A 17 -3.68 6.57 23.78
CA LYS A 17 -2.45 5.96 24.33
C LYS A 17 -1.20 6.16 23.46
N ALA A 18 -1.35 6.41 22.16
CA ALA A 18 -0.28 6.84 21.26
C ALA A 18 -0.87 7.63 20.08
N ALA A 19 -0.28 8.78 19.76
CA ALA A 19 -0.63 9.54 18.56
C ALA A 19 0.04 8.90 17.34
N ILE A 20 -0.75 8.30 16.44
CA ILE A 20 -0.28 7.70 15.18
C ILE A 20 -1.00 8.35 14.00
N THR A 21 -0.31 8.51 12.87
CA THR A 21 -0.86 9.12 11.65
C THR A 21 -1.96 8.25 11.04
N MET A 22 -2.81 8.86 10.21
CA MET A 22 -3.87 8.11 9.52
C MET A 22 -3.30 7.02 8.62
N THR A 23 -2.23 7.32 7.88
CA THR A 23 -1.49 6.36 7.06
C THR A 23 -0.95 5.20 7.90
N GLY A 24 -0.38 5.48 9.08
CA GLY A 24 0.14 4.45 9.98
C GLY A 24 -0.92 3.47 10.45
N LYS A 25 -2.15 3.93 10.72
CA LYS A 25 -3.27 3.02 11.07
C LYS A 25 -3.68 2.12 9.91
N ILE A 26 -3.72 2.66 8.69
CA ILE A 26 -4.06 1.89 7.48
C ILE A 26 -3.01 0.81 7.24
N TRP A 27 -1.72 1.16 7.30
CA TRP A 27 -0.62 0.22 7.11
C TRP A 27 -0.57 -0.84 8.22
N ALA A 28 -0.82 -0.45 9.48
CA ALA A 28 -0.86 -1.38 10.60
C ALA A 28 -1.98 -2.42 10.39
N ARG A 29 -3.17 -1.98 9.98
CA ARG A 29 -4.26 -2.88 9.63
C ARG A 29 -3.94 -3.80 8.45
N ALA A 30 -3.35 -3.25 7.38
CA ALA A 30 -3.01 -4.01 6.17
C ALA A 30 -1.85 -5.01 6.36
N SER A 31 -1.05 -4.83 7.42
CA SER A 31 0.05 -5.74 7.80
C SER A 31 -0.27 -6.62 9.01
N GLU A 32 -1.53 -6.63 9.47
CA GLU A 32 -2.00 -7.37 10.67
C GLU A 32 -1.23 -7.02 11.97
N LYS A 33 -0.70 -5.79 12.05
CA LYS A 33 0.05 -5.28 13.20
C LYS A 33 -0.78 -4.30 14.03
N THR A 34 -0.53 -4.29 15.34
CA THR A 34 -1.21 -3.38 16.28
C THR A 34 -0.61 -1.97 16.31
N HIS A 35 0.67 -1.83 15.95
CA HIS A 35 1.39 -0.56 15.89
C HIS A 35 2.49 -0.63 14.82
N LEU A 36 2.81 0.51 14.21
CA LEU A 36 3.94 0.66 13.28
C LEU A 36 4.74 1.91 13.61
N SER A 37 6.06 1.81 13.49
CA SER A 37 6.97 2.94 13.63
C SER A 37 7.41 3.46 12.26
N PRO A 38 7.55 4.78 12.06
CA PRO A 38 8.11 5.32 10.82
C PRO A 38 9.50 4.73 10.52
N GLY A 39 9.73 4.33 9.27
CA GLY A 39 10.99 3.70 8.84
C GLY A 39 11.02 2.17 8.95
N GLU A 40 9.97 1.54 9.52
CA GLU A 40 9.81 0.09 9.51
C GLU A 40 9.37 -0.41 8.13
N ASN A 41 10.02 -1.47 7.61
CA ASN A 41 9.58 -2.13 6.39
C ASN A 41 8.57 -3.23 6.72
N VAL A 42 7.40 -3.18 6.08
CA VAL A 42 6.31 -4.12 6.36
C VAL A 42 5.71 -4.67 5.08
N TRP A 43 5.36 -5.96 5.12
CA TRP A 43 4.53 -6.58 4.10
C TRP A 43 3.07 -6.21 4.36
N VAL A 44 2.39 -5.71 3.34
CA VAL A 44 0.99 -5.29 3.42
C VAL A 44 0.18 -6.08 2.40
N ASP A 45 -1.02 -6.50 2.80
CA ASP A 45 -2.00 -7.01 1.87
C ASP A 45 -2.66 -5.85 1.12
N VAL A 46 -2.62 -5.90 -0.21
CA VAL A 46 -3.11 -4.82 -1.08
C VAL A 46 -4.53 -5.15 -1.52
N ASN A 47 -5.49 -4.29 -1.18
CA ASN A 47 -6.88 -4.54 -1.54
C ASN A 47 -7.17 -4.38 -3.04
N ILE A 48 -6.63 -3.34 -3.67
CA ILE A 48 -6.89 -3.02 -5.08
C ILE A 48 -5.59 -2.55 -5.73
N LEU A 49 -5.20 -3.21 -6.82
CA LEU A 49 -4.09 -2.79 -7.67
C LEU A 49 -4.67 -2.27 -8.99
N MET A 50 -4.43 -0.99 -9.28
CA MET A 50 -4.86 -0.34 -10.52
C MET A 50 -3.65 -0.11 -11.42
N THR A 51 -3.75 -0.47 -12.68
CA THR A 51 -2.74 -0.18 -13.72
C THR A 51 -3.36 0.73 -14.77
N HIS A 52 -2.54 1.60 -15.37
CA HIS A 52 -2.97 2.45 -16.48
C HIS A 52 -2.37 1.90 -17.78
N ASP A 53 -3.12 2.07 -18.88
CA ASP A 53 -2.94 1.55 -20.24
C ASP A 53 -1.54 0.97 -20.56
N VAL A 54 -0.52 1.82 -20.59
CA VAL A 54 0.84 1.44 -21.01
C VAL A 54 1.57 0.50 -20.04
N CYS A 55 1.22 0.47 -18.76
CA CYS A 55 1.88 -0.36 -17.75
C CYS A 55 1.13 -1.68 -17.48
N GLY A 56 -0.08 -1.85 -18.04
CA GLY A 56 -0.89 -3.04 -17.85
C GLY A 56 -0.29 -4.32 -18.43
N PRO A 57 0.11 -4.34 -19.72
CA PRO A 57 0.55 -5.56 -20.40
C PRO A 57 1.81 -6.15 -19.78
N ASP A 58 2.80 -5.30 -19.49
CA ASP A 58 4.08 -5.74 -18.93
C ASP A 58 3.93 -6.25 -17.50
N SER A 59 3.13 -5.55 -16.67
CA SER A 59 2.90 -5.96 -15.28
C SER A 59 2.15 -7.29 -15.20
N ILE A 60 1.14 -7.49 -16.06
CA ILE A 60 0.39 -8.75 -16.14
C ILE A 60 1.28 -9.87 -16.70
N GLY A 61 2.15 -9.57 -17.67
CA GLY A 61 3.12 -10.51 -18.23
C GLY A 61 4.10 -11.05 -17.18
N ILE A 62 4.64 -10.18 -16.34
CA ILE A 62 5.48 -10.56 -15.20
C ILE A 62 4.69 -11.40 -14.20
N PHE A 63 3.44 -11.02 -13.90
CA PHE A 63 2.60 -11.79 -12.98
C PHE A 63 2.36 -13.23 -13.47
N LYS A 64 2.07 -13.42 -14.76
CA LYS A 64 1.92 -14.76 -15.36
C LYS A 64 3.21 -15.58 -15.34
N LYS A 65 4.37 -14.93 -15.51
CA LYS A 65 5.68 -15.58 -15.45
C LYS A 65 6.00 -16.07 -14.04
N GLU A 66 5.79 -15.23 -13.02
CA GLU A 66 6.19 -15.53 -11.65
C GLU A 66 5.16 -16.37 -10.88
N PHE A 67 3.85 -16.21 -11.15
CA PHE A 67 2.77 -16.91 -10.44
C PHE A 67 2.07 -18.00 -11.27
N GLY A 68 2.43 -18.16 -12.55
CA GLY A 68 1.88 -19.17 -13.46
C GLY A 68 0.60 -18.73 -14.19
N GLN A 69 0.26 -19.43 -15.28
CA GLN A 69 -0.89 -19.08 -16.15
C GLN A 69 -2.25 -19.13 -15.44
N ASN A 70 -2.35 -19.87 -14.34
CA ASN A 70 -3.58 -20.03 -13.54
C ASN A 70 -3.64 -19.08 -12.34
N ALA A 71 -2.71 -18.13 -12.22
CA ALA A 71 -2.72 -17.17 -11.12
C ALA A 71 -4.01 -16.33 -11.19
N LYS A 72 -4.78 -16.38 -10.10
CA LYS A 72 -6.07 -15.71 -10.02
C LYS A 72 -5.84 -14.20 -9.86
N VAL A 73 -5.76 -13.48 -10.97
CA VAL A 73 -5.73 -12.01 -10.95
C VAL A 73 -7.13 -11.53 -10.59
N CYS A 74 -7.32 -11.02 -9.38
CA CYS A 74 -8.57 -10.40 -8.95
C CYS A 74 -8.71 -9.02 -9.62
N VAL A 75 -9.00 -9.00 -10.92
CA VAL A 75 -9.35 -7.77 -11.64
C VAL A 75 -10.76 -7.37 -11.23
N VAL A 76 -10.89 -6.53 -10.20
CA VAL A 76 -12.13 -5.79 -9.99
C VAL A 76 -12.07 -4.60 -10.94
N SER A 77 -12.87 -4.66 -12.01
CA SER A 77 -13.03 -3.68 -13.10
C SER A 77 -11.90 -3.62 -14.14
N ALA A 78 -12.10 -4.33 -15.25
CA ALA A 78 -11.52 -3.94 -16.53
C ALA A 78 -12.33 -2.75 -17.06
N PHE A 79 -11.80 -1.54 -16.91
CA PHE A 79 -12.39 -0.38 -17.58
C PHE A 79 -11.97 -0.45 -19.04
N ASN A 80 -12.90 -0.81 -19.91
CA ASN A 80 -12.70 -0.87 -21.35
C ASN A 80 -12.61 0.59 -21.84
N LEU A 81 -11.39 1.10 -22.05
CA LEU A 81 -11.20 2.37 -22.74
C LEU A 81 -11.21 2.05 -24.24
N MET A 82 -12.32 2.39 -24.88
CA MET A 82 -12.41 2.55 -26.34
C MET A 82 -11.83 3.90 -26.73
#